data_AF-A0A968F913-F1
#
_entry.id   AF-A0A968F913-F1
#
_cell.length_a   1.000
_cell.length_b   1.000
_cell.length_c   1.000
_cell.angle_alpha   90.00
_cell.angle_beta   90.00
_cell.angle_gamma   90.00
#
_symmetry.space_group_name_H-M   'P 1'
#
loop_
_entity.id
_entity.type
_entity.pdbx_description
1 polymer ?
#
loop_
_entity_poly.entity_id
_entity_poly.type
_entity_poly.pdbx_seq_one_letter_code
_entity_poly.pdbx_strand_id
1 'polypeptide(L)'
;RELRKHSYKIISILEDYRSLPDTDVLKISEDTKSILITEDKDFGEWVFAHKAKANGVILLRYDAKDLTKITKSLIKILSSHTTSLYGKFVVITPKKIRIREIV
;
A
#
# COMPACT_ATOMS: atom_id res chain seq x y z
N ARG A 1 -13.23 2.71 -2.83
CA ARG A 1 -14.60 2.19 -2.53
C ARG A 1 -14.63 0.67 -2.45
N GLU A 2 -13.97 -0.07 -3.35
CA GLU A 2 -14.04 -1.54 -3.36
C GLU A 2 -13.53 -2.21 -2.07
N LEU A 3 -12.45 -1.70 -1.47
CA LEU A 3 -11.93 -2.22 -0.20
C LEU A 3 -12.97 -2.14 0.95
N ARG A 4 -13.81 -1.09 0.99
CA ARG A 4 -14.87 -0.95 2.00
C ARG A 4 -15.92 -2.05 1.86
N LYS A 5 -16.17 -2.53 0.64
CA LYS A 5 -17.11 -3.64 0.39
C LYS A 5 -16.58 -5.00 0.86
N HIS A 6 -15.25 -5.15 0.89
CA HIS A 6 -14.59 -6.37 1.35
C HIS A 6 -14.34 -6.40 2.87
N SER A 7 -15.02 -5.56 3.66
CA SER A 7 -14.95 -5.51 5.13
C SER A 7 -13.54 -5.27 5.71
N TYR A 8 -12.64 -4.65 4.93
CA TYR A 8 -11.35 -4.20 5.46
C TYR A 8 -11.55 -2.97 6.36
N LYS A 9 -10.84 -2.94 7.50
CA LYS A 9 -10.66 -1.71 8.28
C LYS A 9 -9.73 -0.79 7.50
N ILE A 10 -10.20 0.41 7.17
CA ILE A 10 -9.48 1.36 6.32
C ILE A 10 -9.33 2.66 7.07
N ILE A 11 -8.11 3.20 7.06
CA ILE A 11 -7.79 4.57 7.45
C ILE A 11 -7.47 5.30 6.15
N SER A 12 -8.17 6.38 5.85
CA SER A 12 -7.97 7.11 4.60
C SER A 12 -7.23 8.41 4.90
N ILE A 13 -5.94 8.48 4.56
CA ILE A 13 -5.15 9.70 4.76
C ILE A 13 -5.80 10.92 4.06
N LEU A 14 -6.37 10.72 2.86
CA LEU A 14 -7.05 11.79 2.12
C LEU A 14 -8.30 12.32 2.83
N GLU A 15 -9.05 11.47 3.54
CA GLU A 15 -10.29 11.85 4.24
C GLU A 15 -10.01 12.30 5.68
N ASP A 16 -9.12 11.60 6.39
CA ASP A 16 -8.90 11.72 7.83
C ASP A 16 -7.75 12.70 8.17
N TYR A 17 -6.76 12.87 7.29
CA TYR A 17 -5.51 13.58 7.59
C TYR A 17 -4.95 14.36 6.38
N ARG A 18 -5.69 15.40 5.96
CA ARG A 18 -5.34 16.19 4.78
C ARG A 18 -3.97 16.88 4.94
N SER A 19 -3.15 16.82 3.89
CA SER A 19 -1.84 17.50 3.79
C SER A 19 -0.77 17.04 4.80
N LEU A 20 -0.83 15.79 5.27
CA LEU A 20 0.25 15.22 6.07
C LEU A 20 1.52 14.96 5.25
N PRO A 21 2.71 15.19 5.84
CA PRO A 21 3.99 14.70 5.30
C PRO A 21 4.05 13.17 5.22
N ASP A 22 4.84 12.63 4.28
CA ASP A 22 5.05 11.19 4.11
C ASP A 22 5.52 10.49 5.39
N THR A 23 6.39 11.16 6.17
CA THR A 23 6.91 10.63 7.44
C THR A 23 5.79 10.39 8.45
N ASP A 24 4.79 11.27 8.50
CA ASP A 24 3.66 11.14 9.41
C ASP A 24 2.70 10.05 8.93
N VAL A 25 2.51 9.91 7.61
CA VAL A 25 1.75 8.81 7.03
C VAL A 25 2.37 7.45 7.35
N LEU A 26 3.69 7.33 7.22
CA LEU A 26 4.42 6.12 7.59
C LEU A 26 4.26 5.82 9.09
N LYS A 27 4.36 6.85 9.94
CA LYS A 27 4.16 6.71 11.38
C LYS A 27 2.74 6.25 11.76
N ILE A 28 1.71 6.80 11.10
CA ILE A 28 0.33 6.33 11.28
C ILE A 28 0.21 4.85 10.89
N SER A 29 0.84 4.43 9.79
CA SER A 29 0.84 3.01 9.38
C SER A 29 1.56 2.11 10.41
N GLU A 30 2.63 2.62 11.03
CA GLU A 30 3.37 1.95 12.10
C GLU A 30 2.50 1.76 13.34
N ASP A 31 1.99 2.87 13.89
CA ASP A 31 1.21 2.92 15.13
C ASP A 31 -0.09 2.10 15.05
N THR A 32 -0.71 2.08 13.87
CA THR A 32 -1.97 1.36 13.64
C THR A 32 -1.77 -0.09 13.20
N LYS A 33 -0.52 -0.55 13.07
CA LYS A 33 -0.18 -1.89 12.55
C LYS A 33 -0.83 -2.16 11.19
N SER A 34 -0.84 -1.17 10.32
CA SER A 34 -1.51 -1.20 9.02
C SER A 34 -0.51 -1.27 7.86
N ILE A 35 -0.96 -1.81 6.73
CA ILE A 35 -0.22 -1.75 5.46
C ILE A 35 -0.62 -0.46 4.74
N LEU A 36 0.37 0.32 4.31
CA LEU A 36 0.15 1.53 3.52
C LEU A 36 -0.16 1.14 2.07
N ILE A 37 -1.27 1.64 1.51
CA ILE A 37 -1.57 1.54 0.08
C ILE A 37 -1.46 2.95 -0.52
N THR A 38 -0.63 3.12 -1.54
CA THR A 38 -0.37 4.43 -2.15
C THR A 38 -0.14 4.32 -3.66
N GLU A 39 -0.36 5.42 -4.37
CA GLU A 39 0.05 5.61 -5.77
C GLU A 39 1.33 6.45 -5.87
N ASP A 40 1.75 7.04 -4.75
CA ASP A 40 2.93 7.88 -4.67
C ASP A 40 4.21 7.05 -4.56
N LYS A 41 5.12 7.26 -5.52
CA LYS A 41 6.39 6.53 -5.63
C LYS A 41 7.40 6.96 -4.57
N ASP A 42 7.26 8.14 -3.97
CA ASP A 42 8.26 8.74 -3.09
C ASP A 42 8.35 7.98 -1.76
N PHE A 43 7.28 7.29 -1.34
CA PHE A 43 7.33 6.30 -0.25
C PHE A 43 8.33 5.14 -0.51
N GLY A 44 8.61 4.82 -1.77
CA GLY A 44 9.66 3.88 -2.12
C GLY A 44 11.04 4.37 -1.70
N GLU A 45 11.32 5.66 -1.88
CA GLU A 45 12.58 6.27 -1.45
C GLU A 45 12.69 6.28 0.07
N TRP A 46 11.60 6.64 0.77
CA TRP A 46 11.56 6.58 2.24
C TRP A 46 11.87 5.18 2.79
N VAL A 47 11.27 4.13 2.22
CA VAL A 47 11.49 2.76 2.69
C VAL A 47 12.90 2.27 2.35
N PHE A 48 13.36 2.44 1.12
CA PHE A 48 14.61 1.82 0.67
C PHE A 48 15.87 2.66 0.92
N ALA A 49 15.80 3.98 0.73
CA ALA A 49 16.95 4.87 0.89
C ALA A 49 17.06 5.36 2.34
N HIS A 50 15.95 5.81 2.92
CA HIS A 50 15.93 6.35 4.28
C HIS A 50 15.72 5.29 5.37
N LYS A 51 15.47 4.03 5.00
CA LYS A 51 15.18 2.93 5.93
C LYS A 51 14.05 3.25 6.91
N ALA A 52 13.07 4.03 6.45
CA ALA A 52 11.90 4.34 7.25
C ALA A 52 11.15 3.04 7.58
N LYS A 53 10.73 2.90 8.83
CA LYS A 53 9.96 1.73 9.25
C LYS A 53 8.59 1.76 8.58
N ALA A 54 8.20 0.60 8.05
CA ALA A 54 6.87 0.38 7.54
C ALA A 54 6.46 -1.06 7.85
N ASN A 55 5.22 -1.23 8.33
CA ASN A 55 4.65 -2.56 8.51
C ASN A 55 4.40 -3.26 7.17
N GLY A 56 4.34 -2.51 6.08
CA GLY A 56 4.22 -3.00 4.71
C GLY A 56 3.73 -1.86 3.82
N VAL A 57 4.12 -1.89 2.54
CA VAL A 57 3.71 -0.88 1.56
C VAL A 57 3.24 -1.57 0.28
N ILE A 58 2.10 -1.13 -0.25
CA ILE A 58 1.59 -1.53 -1.56
C ILE A 58 1.56 -0.27 -2.42
N LEU A 59 2.46 -0.21 -3.40
CA LEU A 59 2.52 0.82 -4.43
C LEU A 59 1.71 0.38 -5.66
N LEU A 60 0.65 1.12 -5.98
CA LEU A 60 -0.16 0.91 -7.17
C LEU A 60 0.38 1.76 -8.32
N ARG A 61 0.66 1.14 -9.48
CA ARG A 61 1.10 1.87 -10.69
C ARG A 61 0.26 1.46 -11.88
N TYR A 62 -0.60 2.35 -12.36
CA TYR A 62 -1.53 2.09 -13.45
C TYR A 62 -1.94 3.37 -14.16
N ASP A 63 -2.41 3.24 -15.40
CA ASP A 63 -3.13 4.31 -16.10
C ASP A 63 -4.63 4.22 -15.77
N ALA A 64 -5.37 5.32 -15.93
CA ALA A 64 -6.81 5.36 -15.65
C ALA A 64 -7.61 4.19 -16.30
N LYS A 65 -7.26 3.79 -17.53
CA LYS A 65 -7.88 2.66 -18.25
C LYS A 65 -7.71 1.30 -17.57
N ASP A 66 -6.72 1.16 -16.69
CA ASP A 66 -6.38 -0.10 -16.01
C ASP A 66 -6.88 -0.15 -14.56
N LEU A 67 -7.64 0.86 -14.10
CA LEU A 67 -8.18 0.94 -12.74
C LEU A 67 -8.90 -0.36 -12.31
N THR A 68 -9.71 -0.93 -13.20
CA THR A 68 -10.42 -2.19 -12.92
C THR A 68 -9.46 -3.37 -12.75
N LYS A 69 -8.38 -3.44 -13.54
CA LYS A 69 -7.40 -4.53 -13.44
C LYS A 69 -6.58 -4.40 -12.17
N ILE A 70 -6.08 -3.21 -11.84
CA ILE A 70 -5.30 -3.00 -10.62
C ILE A 70 -6.14 -3.27 -9.38
N THR A 71 -7.42 -2.86 -9.38
CA THR A 71 -8.34 -3.11 -8.26
C THR A 71 -8.54 -4.61 -8.05
N LYS A 72 -8.75 -5.39 -9.12
CA LYS A 72 -8.85 -6.86 -9.04
C LYS A 72 -7.57 -7.49 -8.50
N SER A 73 -6.40 -7.05 -8.98
CA SER A 73 -5.11 -7.55 -8.50
C SER A 73 -4.86 -7.22 -7.03
N LEU A 74 -5.23 -6.01 -6.59
CA LEU A 74 -5.13 -5.59 -5.20
C LEU A 74 -6.04 -6.43 -4.30
N ILE A 75 -7.30 -6.64 -4.69
CA ILE A 75 -8.21 -7.47 -3.89
C ILE A 75 -7.69 -8.90 -3.80
N LYS A 76 -7.21 -9.46 -4.92
CA LYS A 76 -6.64 -10.81 -4.97
C LYS A 76 -5.43 -10.96 -4.04
N ILE A 77 -4.56 -9.95 -3.95
CA ILE A 77 -3.39 -10.04 -3.07
C ILE A 77 -3.78 -9.90 -1.59
N LEU A 78 -4.74 -9.01 -1.28
CA LEU A 78 -5.21 -8.79 0.08
C LEU A 78 -5.99 -10.00 0.62
N SER A 79 -6.72 -10.72 -0.25
CA SER A 79 -7.44 -11.94 0.12
C SER A 79 -6.58 -13.22 0.07
N SER A 80 -5.32 -13.11 -0.35
CA SER A 80 -4.43 -14.27 -0.44
C SER A 80 -3.84 -14.58 0.94
N HIS A 81 -4.17 -15.76 1.47
CA HIS A 81 -3.65 -16.23 2.76
C HIS A 81 -2.22 -16.79 2.68
N THR A 82 -1.67 -17.00 1.49
CA THR A 82 -0.37 -17.68 1.29
C THR A 82 0.82 -16.75 1.45
N THR A 83 0.63 -15.45 1.28
CA THR A 83 1.71 -14.47 1.29
C THR A 83 1.41 -13.38 2.31
N SER A 84 2.11 -13.39 3.43
CA SER A 84 2.08 -12.22 4.34
C SER A 84 2.53 -10.99 3.57
N LEU A 85 1.79 -9.89 3.71
CA LEU A 85 2.13 -8.58 3.16
C LEU A 85 2.86 -7.70 4.19
N TYR A 86 2.89 -8.15 5.45
CA TYR A 86 3.67 -7.50 6.50
C TYR A 86 5.16 -7.68 6.23
N GLY A 87 5.91 -6.61 6.47
CA GLY A 87 7.35 -6.53 6.23
C GLY A 87 7.73 -6.48 4.74
N LYS A 88 6.78 -6.17 3.86
CA LYS A 88 6.99 -6.21 2.41
C LYS A 88 6.68 -4.90 1.73
N PHE A 89 7.44 -4.62 0.68
CA PHE A 89 7.14 -3.60 -0.32
C PHE A 89 6.66 -4.29 -1.59
N VAL A 90 5.38 -4.10 -1.89
CA VAL A 90 4.69 -4.69 -3.02
C VAL A 90 4.43 -3.62 -4.07
N VAL A 91 4.84 -3.87 -5.31
CA VAL A 91 4.47 -3.03 -6.45
C VAL A 91 3.46 -3.79 -7.30
N ILE A 92 2.25 -3.27 -7.40
CA ILE A 92 1.21 -3.80 -8.28
C ILE A 92 1.18 -2.96 -9.54
N THR A 93 1.25 -3.63 -10.69
CA THR A 93 1.01 -3.05 -12.01
C THR A 93 -0.07 -3.86 -12.73
N PRO A 94 -0.68 -3.35 -13.80
CA PRO A 94 -1.64 -4.12 -14.60
C PRO A 94 -1.08 -5.42 -15.17
N LYS A 95 0.25 -5.52 -15.32
CA LYS A 95 0.93 -6.66 -15.96
C LYS A 95 1.52 -7.65 -14.95
N LYS A 96 1.95 -7.18 -13.78
CA LYS A 96 2.70 -8.00 -12.80
C LYS A 96 2.65 -7.42 -11.40
N ILE A 97 2.92 -8.29 -10.43
CA ILE A 97 3.14 -7.96 -9.03
C ILE A 97 4.61 -8.25 -8.73
N ARG A 98 5.28 -7.32 -8.05
CA ARG A 98 6.63 -7.48 -7.51
C ARG A 98 6.57 -7.37 -6.00
N ILE A 99 7.26 -8.25 -5.30
CA ILE A 99 7.29 -8.28 -3.83
C ILE A 99 8.75 -8.24 -3.40
N ARG A 100 9.08 -7.40 -2.42
CA ARG A 100 10.40 -7.32 -1.79
C ARG A 100 10.24 -7.29 -0.27
N GLU A 101 11.10 -8.01 0.44
CA GLU A 101 11.22 -7.87 1.89
C GLU A 101 11.89 -6.52 2.22
N ILE A 102 11.44 -5.87 3.28
CA ILE A 102 11.97 -4.58 3.76
C ILE A 102 12.35 -4.60 5.24
N VAL A 103 12.27 -5.77 5.88
CA VAL A 103 12.61 -6.01 7.28
C VAL A 103 13.55 -7.20 7.37
#